data_AF-A0ABD6DF96-F1
#
_entry.id   AF-A0ABD6DF96-F1
#
_cell.length_a   1.000
_cell.length_b   1.000
_cell.length_c   1.000
_cell.angle_alpha   90.00
_cell.angle_beta   90.00
_cell.angle_gamma   90.00
#
_symmetry.space_group_name_H-M   'P 1'
#
loop_
_entity.id
_entity.type
_entity.pdbx_description
1 polymer ?
#
loop_
_entity_poly.entity_id
_entity_poly.type
_entity_poly.pdbx_seq_one_letter_code
_entity_poly.pdbx_strand_id
1 'polypeptide(L)'
;MKRRLGYLAFLVALLAIVAVSVLQTAWTPAESQQSLKPWVLKGLLALAIGSGTYGVYLLLSAGMGRLVHDRRRRHDLRNVVRLVLVIAAIIAVAGVLTDQWLGVLFSLGIVGFGVTVALQQPLTSLLGWVYILSMRPYQVGDRIRIEDAKGDVIDVDFLVTTLWEVEGDLVSSHQPSGRTVTVPNSLILTSEVFNYSRDDFPFVWSEVSMQVSYETDLDFARSVMRAVADEQLGDEMERNVATYREQLAETPVDLEVQDRPSVNVAQGETWVELRLRFLTRPRQIQRTKNALYEEILARFQANPDKVAFPVGRFR
;
A
#
# COMPACT_ATOMS: atom_id res chain seq x y z
N MET A 1 24.17 8.50 -34.35
CA MET A 1 24.68 9.89 -34.22
C MET A 1 24.87 10.33 -32.77
N LYS A 2 23.86 10.23 -31.88
CA LYS A 2 23.96 10.71 -30.47
C LYS A 2 25.12 10.14 -29.63
N ARG A 3 25.51 8.87 -29.83
CA ARG A 3 26.69 8.28 -29.15
C ARG A 3 28.00 8.96 -29.56
N ARG A 4 28.19 9.27 -30.85
CA ARG A 4 29.39 9.97 -31.35
C ARG A 4 29.50 11.39 -30.78
N LEU A 5 28.38 12.09 -30.66
CA LEU A 5 28.30 13.39 -29.97
C LEU A 5 28.61 13.30 -28.47
N GLY A 6 28.20 12.22 -27.79
CA GLY A 6 28.55 11.99 -26.38
C GLY A 6 30.05 11.80 -26.16
N TYR A 7 30.71 11.02 -27.02
CA TYR A 7 32.18 10.84 -26.95
C TYR A 7 32.93 12.14 -27.28
N LEU A 8 32.43 12.95 -28.22
CA LEU A 8 33.00 14.26 -28.52
C LEU A 8 32.90 15.22 -27.33
N ALA A 9 31.76 15.25 -26.62
CA ALA A 9 31.60 16.07 -25.42
C ALA A 9 32.55 15.64 -24.28
N PHE A 10 32.81 14.34 -24.14
CA PHE A 10 33.79 13.82 -23.18
C PHE A 10 35.23 14.18 -23.55
N LEU A 11 35.55 14.17 -24.85
CA LEU A 11 36.85 14.57 -25.37
C LEU A 11 37.10 16.07 -25.13
N VAL A 12 36.07 16.91 -25.29
CA VAL A 12 36.13 18.34 -24.94
C VAL A 12 36.35 18.54 -23.44
N ALA A 13 35.69 17.76 -22.58
CA ALA A 13 35.92 17.81 -21.13
C ALA A 13 37.36 17.42 -20.76
N LEU A 14 37.88 16.34 -21.37
CA LEU A 14 39.24 15.87 -21.16
C LEU A 14 40.28 16.92 -21.61
N LEU A 15 40.07 17.53 -22.78
CA LEU A 15 40.93 18.60 -23.29
C LEU A 15 40.91 19.83 -22.37
N ALA A 16 39.75 20.19 -21.82
CA ALA A 16 39.64 21.30 -20.87
C ALA A 16 40.39 21.00 -19.56
N ILE A 17 40.33 19.76 -19.05
CA ILE A 17 41.10 19.34 -17.86
C ILE A 17 42.62 19.40 -18.14
N VAL A 18 43.07 18.87 -19.29
CA VAL A 18 44.47 18.93 -19.69
C VAL A 18 44.95 20.37 -19.85
N ALA A 19 44.13 21.24 -20.45
CA ALA A 19 44.42 22.67 -20.58
C ALA A 19 44.58 23.34 -19.20
N VAL A 20 43.76 22.99 -18.22
CA VAL A 20 43.90 23.46 -16.83
C VAL A 20 45.23 23.02 -16.23
N SER A 21 45.62 21.74 -16.36
CA SER A 21 46.89 21.23 -15.84
C SER A 21 48.11 21.89 -16.48
N VAL A 22 48.06 22.16 -17.79
CA VAL A 22 49.12 22.86 -18.53
C VAL A 22 49.18 24.33 -18.12
N LEU A 23 48.04 25.03 -18.02
CA LEU A 23 47.99 26.43 -17.59
C LEU A 23 48.40 26.63 -16.12
N GLN A 24 48.22 25.63 -15.26
CA GLN A 24 48.70 25.70 -13.89
C GLN A 24 50.23 25.67 -13.80
N THR A 25 50.88 24.85 -14.62
CA THR A 25 52.33 24.57 -14.57
C THR A 25 53.16 25.48 -15.48
N ALA A 26 52.66 25.81 -16.67
CA ALA A 26 53.40 26.54 -17.70
C ALA A 26 53.16 28.06 -17.69
N TRP A 27 52.09 28.54 -17.05
CA TRP A 27 51.77 29.98 -17.04
C TRP A 27 52.17 30.65 -15.72
N THR A 28 53.28 31.39 -15.74
CA THR A 28 53.66 32.34 -14.68
C THR A 28 53.20 33.74 -15.10
N PRO A 29 52.09 34.26 -14.55
CA PRO A 29 51.54 35.55 -14.97
C PRO A 29 52.45 36.71 -14.51
N ALA A 30 52.52 37.78 -15.30
CA ALA A 30 53.11 39.05 -14.87
C ALA A 30 52.28 39.66 -13.72
N GLU A 31 52.88 40.56 -12.92
CA GLU A 31 52.26 41.19 -11.73
C GLU A 31 50.85 41.76 -11.99
N SER A 32 50.62 42.32 -13.19
CA SER A 32 49.32 42.85 -13.62
C SER A 32 48.25 41.81 -13.97
N GLN A 33 48.63 40.55 -14.20
CA GLN A 33 47.74 39.45 -14.61
C GLN A 33 47.52 38.41 -13.51
N GLN A 34 48.14 38.60 -12.34
CA GLN A 34 48.10 37.64 -11.24
C GLN A 34 46.68 37.42 -10.68
N SER A 35 45.83 38.44 -10.77
CA SER A 35 44.41 38.39 -10.38
C SER A 35 43.51 37.66 -11.39
N LEU A 36 43.93 37.51 -12.65
CA LEU A 36 43.12 36.90 -13.73
C LEU A 36 43.27 35.37 -13.81
N LYS A 37 44.44 34.84 -13.41
CA LYS A 37 44.75 33.41 -13.43
C LYS A 37 43.69 32.52 -12.74
N PRO A 38 43.20 32.80 -11.52
CA PRO A 38 42.20 31.93 -10.87
C PRO A 38 40.85 31.92 -11.61
N TRP A 39 40.43 33.04 -12.19
CA TRP A 39 39.17 33.12 -12.93
C TRP A 39 39.22 32.33 -14.24
N VAL A 40 40.34 32.38 -14.96
CA VAL A 40 40.55 31.60 -16.19
C VAL A 40 40.52 30.10 -15.89
N LEU A 41 41.19 29.66 -14.83
CA LEU A 41 41.20 28.25 -14.43
C LEU A 41 39.82 27.76 -13.98
N LYS A 42 39.11 28.54 -13.16
CA LYS A 42 37.73 28.23 -12.72
C LYS A 42 36.75 28.15 -13.91
N GLY A 43 36.88 29.05 -14.88
CA GLY A 43 36.08 29.05 -16.11
C GLY A 43 36.29 27.80 -16.96
N LEU A 44 37.54 27.37 -17.15
CA LEU A 44 37.87 26.14 -17.88
C LEU A 44 37.35 24.88 -17.18
N LEU A 45 37.46 24.82 -15.85
CA LEU A 45 36.92 23.71 -15.06
C LEU A 45 35.38 23.67 -15.12
N ALA A 46 34.70 24.82 -15.06
CA ALA A 46 33.24 24.88 -15.24
C ALA A 46 32.81 24.38 -16.64
N LEU A 47 33.57 24.74 -17.68
CA LEU A 47 33.35 24.26 -19.05
C LEU A 47 33.60 22.75 -19.18
N ALA A 48 34.61 22.21 -18.49
CA ALA A 48 34.85 20.77 -18.41
C ALA A 48 33.68 20.03 -17.75
N ILE A 49 33.14 20.56 -16.65
CA ILE A 49 31.98 19.99 -15.95
C ILE A 49 30.73 20.02 -16.84
N GLY A 50 30.44 21.15 -17.50
CA GLY A 50 29.28 21.28 -18.39
C GLY A 50 29.35 20.32 -19.59
N SER A 51 30.50 20.24 -20.25
CA SER A 51 30.71 19.32 -21.38
C SER A 51 30.71 17.85 -20.96
N GLY A 52 31.31 17.53 -19.80
CA GLY A 52 31.28 16.18 -19.21
C GLY A 52 29.87 15.72 -18.87
N THR A 53 29.08 16.57 -18.19
CA THR A 53 27.69 16.29 -17.81
C THR A 53 26.82 16.10 -19.06
N TYR A 54 26.99 16.95 -20.08
CA TYR A 54 26.30 16.81 -21.35
C TYR A 54 26.68 15.51 -22.10
N GLY A 55 27.96 15.12 -22.04
CA GLY A 55 28.44 13.85 -22.55
C GLY A 55 27.79 12.65 -21.86
N VAL A 56 27.73 12.66 -20.53
CA VAL A 56 27.05 11.63 -19.72
C VAL A 56 25.56 11.56 -20.07
N TYR A 57 24.87 12.70 -20.18
CA TYR A 57 23.47 12.77 -20.60
C TYR A 57 23.24 12.12 -21.99
N LEU A 58 24.11 12.38 -22.96
CA LEU A 58 24.02 11.81 -24.30
C LEU A 58 24.27 10.29 -24.30
N LEU A 59 25.16 9.79 -23.45
CA LEU A 59 25.42 8.36 -23.31
C LEU A 59 24.24 7.62 -22.65
N LEU A 60 23.72 8.13 -21.53
CA LEU A 60 22.56 7.57 -20.84
C LEU A 60 21.31 7.59 -21.74
N SER A 61 21.04 8.72 -22.40
CA SER A 61 19.88 8.85 -23.30
C SER A 61 19.97 7.99 -24.56
N ALA A 62 21.18 7.62 -25.00
CA ALA A 62 21.42 6.67 -26.07
C ALA A 62 21.25 5.21 -25.61
N GLY A 63 21.68 4.87 -24.39
CA GLY A 63 21.51 3.54 -23.79
C GLY A 63 20.05 3.19 -23.48
N MET A 64 19.27 4.17 -23.04
CA MET A 64 17.85 4.01 -22.69
C MET A 64 16.96 3.45 -23.80
N GLY A 65 17.35 3.63 -25.07
CA GLY A 65 16.61 3.06 -26.21
C GLY A 65 16.64 1.54 -26.27
N ARG A 66 17.49 0.87 -25.47
CA ARG A 66 17.58 -0.59 -25.40
C ARG A 66 16.83 -1.20 -24.21
N LEU A 67 16.54 -0.40 -23.19
CA LEU A 67 15.98 -0.85 -21.91
C LEU A 67 14.47 -0.58 -21.78
N VAL A 68 13.95 0.47 -22.44
CA VAL A 68 12.55 0.89 -22.30
C VAL A 68 11.91 1.03 -23.68
N HIS A 69 11.00 0.11 -24.00
CA HIS A 69 10.26 0.07 -25.28
C HIS A 69 9.13 1.10 -25.34
N ASP A 70 8.52 1.44 -24.19
CA ASP A 70 7.44 2.41 -24.11
C ASP A 70 7.96 3.85 -24.33
N ARG A 71 7.38 4.55 -25.31
CA ARG A 71 7.76 5.91 -25.70
C ARG A 71 7.49 6.92 -24.58
N ARG A 72 6.42 6.73 -23.77
CA ARG A 72 6.05 7.66 -22.71
C ARG A 72 7.03 7.58 -21.53
N ARG A 73 7.20 6.37 -20.98
CA ARG A 73 8.19 6.10 -19.91
C ARG A 73 9.60 6.54 -20.29
N ARG A 74 10.00 6.35 -21.56
CA ARG A 74 11.32 6.81 -22.05
C ARG A 74 11.45 8.32 -22.07
N HIS A 75 10.37 9.05 -22.34
CA HIS A 75 10.37 10.52 -22.29
C HIS A 75 10.50 11.01 -20.85
N ASP A 76 9.67 10.47 -19.95
CA ASP A 76 9.66 10.86 -18.54
C ASP A 76 11.00 10.56 -17.86
N LEU A 77 11.55 9.36 -18.09
CA LEU A 77 12.87 8.99 -17.59
C LEU A 77 13.98 9.90 -18.13
N ARG A 78 13.86 10.39 -19.38
CA ARG A 78 14.86 11.32 -19.95
C ARG A 78 14.77 12.67 -19.28
N ASN A 79 13.57 13.14 -18.96
CA ASN A 79 13.36 14.39 -18.24
C ASN A 79 13.91 14.30 -16.81
N VAL A 80 13.68 13.19 -16.12
CA VAL A 80 14.24 12.92 -14.77
C VAL A 80 15.77 12.90 -14.82
N VAL A 81 16.37 12.11 -15.73
CA VAL A 81 17.84 12.04 -15.89
C VAL A 81 18.42 13.41 -16.22
N ARG A 82 17.75 14.18 -17.11
CA ARG A 82 18.18 15.55 -17.44
C ARG A 82 18.15 16.46 -16.21
N LEU A 83 17.08 16.42 -15.43
CA LEU A 83 16.93 17.23 -14.23
C LEU A 83 18.03 16.90 -13.21
N VAL A 84 18.23 15.62 -12.90
CA VAL A 84 19.27 15.16 -11.96
C VAL A 84 20.66 15.60 -12.42
N LEU A 85 20.99 15.43 -13.70
CA LEU A 85 22.29 15.82 -14.24
C LEU A 85 22.49 17.34 -14.26
N VAL A 86 21.44 18.12 -14.55
CA VAL A 86 21.52 19.59 -14.49
C VAL A 86 21.75 20.06 -13.05
N ILE A 87 21.04 19.49 -12.08
CA ILE A 87 21.25 19.80 -10.66
C ILE A 87 22.68 19.44 -10.24
N ALA A 88 23.16 18.25 -10.59
CA ALA A 88 24.52 17.82 -10.30
C ALA A 88 25.59 18.74 -10.94
N ALA A 89 25.36 19.18 -12.19
CA ALA A 89 26.25 20.11 -12.87
C ALA A 89 26.27 21.48 -12.19
N ILE A 90 25.11 22.02 -11.77
CA ILE A 90 25.03 23.28 -11.04
C ILE A 90 25.82 23.19 -9.72
N ILE A 91 25.64 22.10 -8.97
CA ILE A 91 26.37 21.85 -7.72
C ILE A 91 27.88 21.79 -7.96
N ALA A 92 28.31 21.02 -8.97
CA ALA A 92 29.73 20.87 -9.29
C ALA A 92 30.36 22.20 -9.75
N VAL A 93 29.66 22.99 -10.57
CA VAL A 93 30.11 24.32 -10.99
C VAL A 93 30.19 25.27 -9.80
N ALA A 94 29.17 25.31 -8.94
CA ALA A 94 29.19 26.13 -7.73
C ALA A 94 30.37 25.79 -6.80
N GLY A 95 30.71 24.50 -6.69
CA GLY A 95 31.87 24.03 -5.94
C GLY A 95 33.21 24.49 -6.51
N VAL A 96 33.36 24.56 -7.83
CA VAL A 96 34.60 25.05 -8.48
C VAL A 96 34.73 26.56 -8.40
N LEU A 97 33.62 27.30 -8.52
CA LEU A 97 33.65 28.77 -8.51
C LEU A 97 33.96 29.33 -7.12
N THR A 98 33.56 28.63 -6.07
CA THR A 98 33.62 29.10 -4.68
C THR A 98 34.87 28.59 -3.97
N ASP A 99 35.66 29.49 -3.37
CA ASP A 99 36.85 29.09 -2.57
C ASP A 99 36.45 28.56 -1.17
N GLN A 100 35.21 28.83 -0.75
CA GLN A 100 34.61 28.38 0.50
C GLN A 100 33.89 27.03 0.34
N TRP A 101 34.65 25.95 0.13
CA TRP A 101 34.11 24.59 -0.03
C TRP A 101 33.25 24.15 1.16
N LEU A 102 33.56 24.61 2.39
CA LEU A 102 32.75 24.38 3.58
C LEU A 102 31.32 24.95 3.44
N GLY A 103 31.17 26.17 2.91
CA GLY A 103 29.85 26.80 2.73
C GLY A 103 28.98 26.07 1.71
N VAL A 104 29.59 25.57 0.63
CA VAL A 104 28.93 24.70 -0.37
C VAL A 104 28.51 23.37 0.29
N LEU A 105 29.39 22.76 1.09
CA LEU A 105 29.10 21.51 1.78
C LEU A 105 27.95 21.66 2.79
N PHE A 106 27.94 22.74 3.59
CA PHE A 106 26.83 23.04 4.50
C PHE A 106 25.51 23.22 3.74
N SER A 107 25.55 23.94 2.63
CA SER A 107 24.37 24.17 1.78
C SER A 107 23.85 22.85 1.18
N LEU A 108 24.75 21.97 0.74
CA LEU A 108 24.39 20.62 0.29
C LEU A 108 23.82 19.75 1.42
N GLY A 109 24.33 19.89 2.64
CA GLY A 109 23.78 19.23 3.82
C GLY A 109 22.32 19.64 4.07
N ILE A 110 22.02 20.93 4.01
CA ILE A 110 20.65 21.46 4.19
C ILE A 110 19.73 20.98 3.06
N VAL A 111 20.17 21.07 1.80
CA VAL A 111 19.40 20.58 0.65
C VAL A 111 19.17 19.07 0.74
N GLY A 112 20.21 18.30 1.08
CA GLY A 112 20.14 16.86 1.25
C GLY A 112 19.20 16.43 2.37
N PHE A 113 19.18 17.17 3.49
CA PHE A 113 18.21 16.97 4.55
C PHE A 113 16.78 17.19 4.03
N GLY A 114 16.53 18.30 3.33
CA GLY A 114 15.22 18.57 2.72
C GLY A 114 14.76 17.47 1.74
N VAL A 115 15.67 16.98 0.89
CA VAL A 115 15.40 15.88 -0.03
C VAL A 115 15.08 14.59 0.72
N THR A 116 15.81 14.28 1.79
CA THR A 116 15.58 13.07 2.59
C THR A 116 14.21 13.11 3.26
N VAL A 117 13.83 14.23 3.85
CA VAL A 117 12.50 14.42 4.45
C VAL A 117 11.41 14.29 3.39
N ALA A 118 11.61 14.85 2.19
CA ALA A 118 10.65 14.72 1.09
C ALA A 118 10.51 13.28 0.57
N LEU A 119 11.59 12.50 0.58
CA LEU A 119 11.61 11.10 0.14
C LEU A 119 11.27 10.10 1.24
N GLN A 120 11.07 10.55 2.48
CA GLN A 120 10.80 9.68 3.61
C GLN A 120 9.57 8.79 3.34
N GLN A 121 8.46 9.37 2.87
CA GLN A 121 7.23 8.61 2.60
C GLN A 121 7.40 7.55 1.49
N PRO A 122 7.90 7.88 0.28
CA PRO A 122 8.19 6.88 -0.74
C PRO A 122 9.14 5.77 -0.27
N LEU A 123 10.18 6.12 0.50
CA LEU A 123 11.13 5.14 1.01
C LEU A 123 10.47 4.20 2.02
N THR A 124 9.66 4.72 2.94
CA THR A 124 8.89 3.90 3.88
C THR A 124 7.91 2.98 3.15
N SER A 125 7.27 3.44 2.07
CA SER A 125 6.41 2.58 1.24
C SER A 125 7.19 1.46 0.56
N LEU A 126 8.40 1.72 0.07
CA LEU A 126 9.27 0.67 -0.47
C LEU A 126 9.64 -0.37 0.59
N LEU A 127 9.93 0.07 1.81
CA LEU A 127 10.17 -0.85 2.93
C LEU A 127 8.91 -1.66 3.27
N GLY A 128 7.73 -1.02 3.24
CA GLY A 128 6.45 -1.69 3.38
C GLY A 128 6.23 -2.77 2.32
N TRP A 129 6.59 -2.49 1.06
CA TRP A 129 6.54 -3.49 -0.02
C TRP A 129 7.46 -4.69 0.22
N VAL A 130 8.71 -4.45 0.65
CA VAL A 130 9.65 -5.53 1.01
C VAL A 130 9.10 -6.36 2.18
N TYR A 131 8.48 -5.71 3.16
CA TYR A 131 7.83 -6.38 4.29
C TYR A 131 6.65 -7.25 3.83
N ILE A 132 5.79 -6.75 2.94
CA ILE A 132 4.69 -7.53 2.35
C ILE A 132 5.23 -8.77 1.65
N LEU A 133 6.27 -8.63 0.83
CA LEU A 133 6.85 -9.74 0.10
C LEU A 133 7.50 -10.81 1.01
N SER A 134 8.15 -10.36 2.08
CA SER A 134 8.93 -11.24 2.97
C SER A 134 8.05 -11.93 4.02
N MET A 135 7.18 -11.17 4.68
CA MET A 135 6.35 -11.66 5.79
C MET A 135 4.95 -12.08 5.36
N ARG A 136 4.51 -11.70 4.15
CA ARG A 136 3.20 -12.02 3.58
C ARG A 136 2.03 -11.85 4.58
N PRO A 137 1.86 -10.68 5.21
CA PRO A 137 0.70 -10.39 6.04
C PRO A 137 -0.63 -10.50 5.27
N TYR A 138 -0.57 -10.27 3.96
CA TYR A 138 -1.62 -10.55 2.98
C TYR A 138 -1.02 -10.78 1.59
N GLN A 139 -1.83 -11.30 0.67
CA GLN A 139 -1.48 -11.54 -0.73
C GLN A 139 -2.56 -11.01 -1.68
N VAL A 140 -2.23 -10.96 -2.98
CA VAL A 140 -3.21 -10.65 -4.03
C VAL A 140 -4.31 -11.72 -4.00
N GLY A 141 -5.55 -11.27 -3.94
CA GLY A 141 -6.72 -12.12 -3.76
C GLY A 141 -7.23 -12.20 -2.32
N ASP A 142 -6.50 -11.67 -1.33
CA ASP A 142 -7.00 -11.59 0.04
C ASP A 142 -8.03 -10.48 0.22
N ARG A 143 -9.03 -10.71 1.08
CA ARG A 143 -9.90 -9.66 1.60
C ARG A 143 -9.27 -9.10 2.85
N ILE A 144 -8.92 -7.82 2.82
CA ILE A 144 -8.25 -7.13 3.93
C ILE A 144 -8.97 -5.85 4.32
N ARG A 145 -8.65 -5.35 5.51
CA ARG A 145 -8.92 -3.97 5.93
C ARG A 145 -7.65 -3.36 6.51
N ILE A 146 -7.29 -2.18 6.01
CA ILE A 146 -6.21 -1.34 6.53
C ILE A 146 -6.84 0.01 6.83
N GLU A 147 -6.87 0.39 8.10
CA GLU A 147 -7.62 1.57 8.57
C GLU A 147 -9.09 1.51 8.11
N ASP A 148 -9.55 2.50 7.34
CA ASP A 148 -10.90 2.59 6.79
C ASP A 148 -11.03 1.91 5.41
N ALA A 149 -9.91 1.54 4.78
CA ALA A 149 -9.92 0.89 3.47
C ALA A 149 -10.17 -0.62 3.62
N LYS A 150 -11.36 -1.07 3.25
CA LYS A 150 -11.75 -2.49 3.24
C LYS A 150 -12.00 -2.97 1.81
N GLY A 151 -11.44 -4.12 1.45
CA GLY A 151 -11.55 -4.60 0.08
C GLY A 151 -10.77 -5.87 -0.23
N ASP A 152 -10.88 -6.32 -1.48
CA ASP A 152 -10.10 -7.43 -2.01
C ASP A 152 -8.82 -6.89 -2.67
N VAL A 153 -7.65 -7.43 -2.33
CA VAL A 153 -6.35 -7.03 -2.89
C VAL A 153 -6.28 -7.43 -4.36
N ILE A 154 -6.08 -6.45 -5.23
CA ILE A 154 -5.96 -6.64 -6.69
C ILE A 154 -4.48 -6.69 -7.08
N ASP A 155 -3.68 -5.79 -6.51
CA ASP A 155 -2.28 -5.63 -6.86
C ASP A 155 -1.48 -5.02 -5.71
N VAL A 156 -0.19 -5.36 -5.66
CA VAL A 156 0.77 -4.86 -4.68
C VAL A 156 1.97 -4.30 -5.43
N ASP A 157 1.90 -3.01 -5.74
CA ASP A 157 2.94 -2.23 -6.39
C ASP A 157 4.02 -1.81 -5.38
N PHE A 158 5.13 -1.24 -5.88
CA PHE A 158 6.25 -0.80 -5.02
C PHE A 158 5.87 0.21 -3.93
N LEU A 159 4.97 1.14 -4.23
CA LEU A 159 4.62 2.24 -3.32
C LEU A 159 3.24 2.10 -2.69
N VAL A 160 2.35 1.36 -3.35
CA VAL A 160 0.93 1.29 -2.99
C VAL A 160 0.38 -0.11 -3.22
N THR A 161 -0.65 -0.46 -2.47
CA THR A 161 -1.49 -1.64 -2.64
C THR A 161 -2.86 -1.19 -3.11
N THR A 162 -3.40 -1.87 -4.13
CA THR A 162 -4.68 -1.51 -4.74
C THR A 162 -5.75 -2.53 -4.36
N LEU A 163 -6.88 -2.05 -3.85
CA LEU A 163 -8.00 -2.84 -3.35
C LEU A 163 -9.26 -2.56 -4.17
N TRP A 164 -10.06 -3.59 -4.46
CA TRP A 164 -11.46 -3.41 -4.84
C TRP A 164 -12.29 -3.22 -3.59
N GLU A 165 -12.88 -2.04 -3.44
CA GLU A 165 -13.59 -1.64 -2.24
C GLU A 165 -14.81 -2.54 -2.00
N VAL A 166 -14.94 -2.98 -0.75
CA VAL A 166 -16.05 -3.76 -0.23
C VAL A 166 -16.47 -3.10 1.06
N GLU A 167 -17.77 -2.84 1.22
CA GLU A 167 -18.31 -2.15 2.40
C GLU A 167 -17.69 -0.76 2.59
N GLY A 168 -18.31 0.24 1.98
CA GLY A 168 -17.86 1.64 2.00
C GLY A 168 -19.05 2.61 1.89
N ASP A 169 -18.77 3.86 1.52
CA ASP A 169 -19.76 4.94 1.55
C ASP A 169 -21.02 4.67 0.71
N LEU A 170 -20.86 3.94 -0.41
CA LEU A 170 -21.95 3.67 -1.35
C LEU A 170 -22.70 2.36 -1.08
N VAL A 171 -22.04 1.40 -0.42
CA VAL A 171 -22.54 0.04 -0.21
C VAL A 171 -22.13 -0.39 1.18
N SER A 172 -23.08 -0.51 2.11
CA SER A 172 -22.84 -0.94 3.49
C SER A 172 -22.93 -2.45 3.71
N SER A 173 -23.42 -3.19 2.71
CA SER A 173 -23.39 -4.66 2.72
C SER A 173 -21.97 -5.15 2.44
N HIS A 174 -21.66 -6.40 2.79
CA HIS A 174 -20.35 -7.05 2.55
C HIS A 174 -20.10 -7.33 1.04
N GLN A 175 -20.48 -6.41 0.17
CA GLN A 175 -20.54 -6.50 -1.27
C GLN A 175 -19.60 -5.46 -1.90
N PRO A 176 -19.12 -5.72 -3.14
CA PRO A 176 -18.25 -4.77 -3.85
C PRO A 176 -19.00 -3.46 -4.15
N SER A 177 -18.36 -2.32 -3.88
CA SER A 177 -18.92 -1.01 -4.27
C SER A 177 -18.60 -0.63 -5.72
N GLY A 178 -17.64 -1.32 -6.34
CA GLY A 178 -17.10 -1.01 -7.66
C GLY A 178 -16.00 0.07 -7.64
N ARG A 179 -15.74 0.71 -6.49
CA ARG A 179 -14.62 1.63 -6.32
C ARG A 179 -13.31 0.87 -6.15
N THR A 180 -12.22 1.52 -6.53
CA THR A 180 -10.87 1.04 -6.28
C THR A 180 -10.20 1.98 -5.28
N VAL A 181 -9.63 1.42 -4.22
CA VAL A 181 -8.93 2.16 -3.16
C VAL A 181 -7.44 1.86 -3.27
N THR A 182 -6.61 2.89 -3.18
CA THR A 182 -5.15 2.75 -3.23
C THR A 182 -4.57 3.14 -1.89
N VAL A 183 -3.89 2.20 -1.24
CA VAL A 183 -3.35 2.33 0.11
C VAL A 183 -1.83 2.42 0.01
N PRO A 184 -1.17 3.47 0.53
CA PRO A 184 0.28 3.51 0.61
C PRO A 184 0.84 2.33 1.41
N ASN A 185 1.86 1.66 0.87
CA ASN A 185 2.46 0.51 1.55
C ASN A 185 3.11 0.92 2.88
N SER A 186 3.43 2.20 3.09
CA SER A 186 3.95 2.70 4.37
C SER A 186 2.99 2.46 5.53
N LEU A 187 1.67 2.45 5.29
CA LEU A 187 0.66 2.22 6.32
C LEU A 187 0.73 0.81 6.92
N ILE A 188 1.28 -0.18 6.20
CA ILE A 188 1.43 -1.52 6.75
C ILE A 188 2.39 -1.58 7.95
N LEU A 189 3.31 -0.62 8.03
CA LEU A 189 4.32 -0.56 9.08
C LEU A 189 3.82 0.20 10.32
N THR A 190 2.74 0.96 10.19
CA THR A 190 2.24 1.87 11.24
C THR A 190 0.84 1.56 11.71
N SER A 191 0.04 0.84 10.91
CA SER A 191 -1.38 0.63 11.12
C SER A 191 -1.71 -0.86 11.22
N GLU A 192 -2.83 -1.19 11.86
CA GLU A 192 -3.31 -2.56 11.98
C GLU A 192 -3.82 -3.08 10.63
N VAL A 193 -3.50 -4.34 10.34
CA VAL A 193 -3.91 -5.03 9.13
C VAL A 193 -4.84 -6.18 9.51
N PHE A 194 -6.10 -6.09 9.11
CA PHE A 194 -7.07 -7.15 9.31
C PHE A 194 -7.15 -7.97 8.03
N ASN A 195 -6.74 -9.24 8.08
CA ASN A 195 -6.90 -10.18 6.96
C ASN A 195 -8.08 -11.11 7.26
N TYR A 196 -9.06 -11.14 6.36
CA TYR A 196 -10.27 -11.94 6.52
C TYR A 196 -10.23 -13.27 5.77
N SER A 197 -9.31 -13.45 4.82
CA SER A 197 -9.33 -14.60 3.90
C SER A 197 -7.95 -15.22 3.72
N ARG A 198 -7.18 -15.30 4.81
CA ARG A 198 -5.84 -15.87 4.81
C ARG A 198 -5.88 -17.33 4.36
N ASP A 199 -4.85 -17.76 3.63
CA ASP A 199 -4.80 -19.10 2.99
C ASP A 199 -4.91 -20.27 3.98
N ASP A 200 -4.39 -20.09 5.21
CA ASP A 200 -4.45 -21.08 6.28
C ASP A 200 -5.88 -21.31 6.77
N PHE A 201 -6.67 -20.25 6.91
CA PHE A 201 -8.06 -20.33 7.36
C PHE A 201 -8.93 -19.24 6.69
N PRO A 202 -9.53 -19.51 5.51
CA PRO A 202 -10.25 -18.52 4.73
C PRO A 202 -11.72 -18.34 5.17
N PHE A 203 -11.97 -18.48 6.47
CA PHE A 203 -13.31 -18.39 7.07
C PHE A 203 -13.33 -17.41 8.24
N VAL A 204 -14.49 -16.78 8.43
CA VAL A 204 -14.72 -15.83 9.51
C VAL A 204 -16.05 -16.10 10.18
N TRP A 205 -16.10 -15.87 11.49
CA TRP A 205 -17.36 -15.89 12.22
C TRP A 205 -18.15 -14.62 11.89
N SER A 206 -19.43 -14.80 11.60
CA SER A 206 -20.37 -13.70 11.39
C SER A 206 -21.67 -13.97 12.13
N GLU A 207 -22.47 -12.92 12.31
CA GLU A 207 -23.74 -12.98 13.01
C GLU A 207 -24.88 -12.45 12.15
N VAL A 208 -26.02 -13.15 12.18
CA VAL A 208 -27.33 -12.61 11.78
C VAL A 208 -28.09 -12.28 13.06
N SER A 209 -28.51 -11.02 13.19
CA SER A 209 -29.33 -10.56 14.31
C SER A 209 -30.80 -10.47 13.91
N MET A 210 -31.69 -10.91 14.79
CA MET A 210 -33.13 -10.68 14.69
C MET A 210 -33.67 -10.18 16.02
N GLN A 211 -34.56 -9.19 15.98
CA GLN A 211 -35.19 -8.62 17.16
C GLN A 211 -36.56 -9.25 17.37
N VAL A 212 -36.83 -9.73 18.58
CA VAL A 212 -38.10 -10.34 18.98
C VAL A 212 -38.65 -9.64 20.24
N SER A 213 -39.96 -9.71 20.44
CA SER A 213 -40.63 -9.18 21.64
C SER A 213 -40.28 -10.03 22.87
N TYR A 214 -40.39 -9.44 24.06
CA TYR A 214 -40.23 -10.13 25.35
C TYR A 214 -41.23 -11.26 25.58
N GLU A 215 -42.37 -11.23 24.88
CA GLU A 215 -43.42 -12.26 24.94
C GLU A 215 -43.08 -13.50 24.10
N THR A 216 -41.99 -13.47 23.34
CA THR A 216 -41.55 -14.58 22.49
C THR A 216 -41.08 -15.77 23.34
N ASP A 217 -41.48 -16.98 22.94
CA ASP A 217 -40.87 -18.21 23.40
C ASP A 217 -39.42 -18.27 22.89
N LEU A 218 -38.48 -17.86 23.74
CA LEU A 218 -37.06 -17.77 23.40
C LEU A 218 -36.43 -19.14 23.15
N ASP A 219 -36.93 -20.20 23.78
CA ASP A 219 -36.41 -21.56 23.55
C ASP A 219 -36.83 -22.05 22.17
N PHE A 220 -38.10 -21.84 21.80
CA PHE A 220 -38.58 -22.11 20.45
C PHE A 220 -37.80 -21.30 19.41
N ALA A 221 -37.69 -19.97 19.58
CA ALA A 221 -37.00 -19.10 18.63
C ALA A 221 -35.53 -19.51 18.43
N ARG A 222 -34.81 -19.78 19.53
CA ARG A 222 -33.41 -20.27 19.48
C ARG A 222 -33.31 -21.61 18.75
N SER A 223 -34.22 -22.55 19.03
CA SER A 223 -34.21 -23.87 18.41
C SER A 223 -34.42 -23.79 16.89
N VAL A 224 -35.33 -22.94 16.43
CA VAL A 224 -35.60 -22.71 15.00
C VAL A 224 -34.39 -22.08 14.31
N MET A 225 -33.81 -21.02 14.89
CA MET A 225 -32.63 -20.36 14.33
C MET A 225 -31.44 -21.32 14.21
N ARG A 226 -31.19 -22.12 15.26
CA ARG A 226 -30.13 -23.14 15.23
C ARG A 226 -30.41 -24.21 14.19
N ALA A 227 -31.65 -24.73 14.13
CA ALA A 227 -32.00 -25.78 13.18
C ALA A 227 -31.85 -25.33 11.71
N VAL A 228 -32.31 -24.12 11.37
CA VAL A 228 -32.14 -23.56 10.02
C VAL A 228 -30.66 -23.41 9.66
N ALA A 229 -29.86 -22.89 10.59
CA ALA A 229 -28.43 -22.70 10.37
C ALA A 229 -27.68 -24.03 10.26
N ASP A 230 -28.04 -25.01 11.09
CA ASP A 230 -27.45 -26.34 11.09
C ASP A 230 -27.77 -27.10 9.80
N GLU A 231 -29.01 -26.99 9.30
CA GLU A 231 -29.44 -27.55 8.01
C GLU A 231 -28.63 -27.01 6.82
N GLN A 232 -28.30 -25.71 6.84
CA GLN A 232 -27.60 -25.07 5.72
C GLN A 232 -26.07 -25.13 5.84
N LEU A 233 -25.52 -25.03 7.07
CA LEU A 233 -24.09 -24.80 7.32
C LEU A 233 -23.46 -25.76 8.32
N GLY A 234 -24.23 -26.59 9.03
CA GLY A 234 -23.73 -27.39 10.16
C GLY A 234 -22.54 -28.26 9.80
N ASP A 235 -22.69 -29.08 8.76
CA ASP A 235 -21.62 -29.99 8.31
C ASP A 235 -20.39 -29.24 7.76
N GLU A 236 -20.58 -28.10 7.09
CA GLU A 236 -19.47 -27.28 6.61
C GLU A 236 -18.73 -26.61 7.78
N MET A 237 -19.47 -26.05 8.72
CA MET A 237 -18.93 -25.40 9.91
C MET A 237 -18.17 -26.39 10.77
N GLU A 238 -18.70 -27.59 11.01
CA GLU A 238 -18.04 -28.63 11.81
C GLU A 238 -16.68 -29.02 11.20
N ARG A 239 -16.63 -29.27 9.89
CA ARG A 239 -15.37 -29.57 9.18
C ARG A 239 -14.36 -28.43 9.27
N ASN A 240 -14.79 -27.19 9.07
CA ASN A 240 -13.90 -26.04 9.09
C ASN A 240 -13.42 -25.70 10.51
N VAL A 241 -14.29 -25.85 11.52
CA VAL A 241 -13.90 -25.65 12.93
C VAL A 241 -12.89 -26.72 13.37
N ALA A 242 -12.97 -27.95 12.86
CA ALA A 242 -11.94 -28.95 13.10
C ALA A 242 -10.56 -28.49 12.59
N THR A 243 -10.49 -27.94 11.37
CA THR A 243 -9.26 -27.35 10.82
C THR A 243 -8.76 -26.17 11.68
N TYR A 244 -9.67 -25.33 12.16
CA TYR A 244 -9.32 -24.22 13.07
C TYR A 244 -8.73 -24.71 14.40
N ARG A 245 -9.31 -25.78 14.98
CA ARG A 245 -8.82 -26.37 16.23
C ARG A 245 -7.43 -26.97 16.08
N GLU A 246 -7.12 -27.58 14.93
CA GLU A 246 -5.76 -28.06 14.62
C GLU A 246 -4.74 -26.91 14.66
N GLN A 247 -5.06 -25.77 14.05
CA GLN A 247 -4.19 -24.58 14.07
C GLN A 247 -4.08 -23.97 15.48
N LEU A 248 -5.19 -23.92 16.22
CA LEU A 248 -5.18 -23.40 17.59
C LEU A 248 -4.31 -24.25 18.51
N ALA A 249 -4.29 -25.58 18.33
CA ALA A 249 -3.49 -26.51 19.11
C ALA A 249 -1.97 -26.31 18.95
N GLU A 250 -1.52 -25.66 17.87
CA GLU A 250 -0.12 -25.27 17.69
C GLU A 250 0.26 -24.01 18.49
N THR A 251 -0.73 -23.35 19.09
CA THR A 251 -0.55 -22.11 19.85
C THR A 251 -0.79 -22.33 21.35
N PRO A 252 -0.22 -21.49 22.23
CA PRO A 252 -0.48 -21.57 23.67
C PRO A 252 -1.87 -21.04 24.06
N VAL A 253 -2.75 -20.75 23.09
CA VAL A 253 -4.07 -20.17 23.32
C VAL A 253 -5.08 -21.28 23.60
N ASP A 254 -5.61 -21.31 24.81
CA ASP A 254 -6.73 -22.20 25.18
C ASP A 254 -8.05 -21.48 24.91
N LEU A 255 -8.74 -21.87 23.83
CA LEU A 255 -10.00 -21.28 23.39
C LEU A 255 -11.00 -22.38 23.03
N GLU A 256 -12.13 -22.40 23.74
CA GLU A 256 -13.24 -23.27 23.40
C GLU A 256 -14.04 -22.69 22.22
N VAL A 257 -14.14 -23.45 21.13
CA VAL A 257 -14.84 -23.05 19.90
C VAL A 257 -16.01 -24.00 19.66
N GLN A 258 -17.20 -23.44 19.52
CA GLN A 258 -18.41 -24.18 19.13
C GLN A 258 -18.27 -24.65 17.67
N ASP A 259 -18.51 -25.94 17.44
CA ASP A 259 -18.44 -26.61 16.14
C ASP A 259 -19.66 -26.38 15.26
N ARG A 260 -20.81 -26.09 15.87
CA ARG A 260 -22.07 -25.85 15.17
C ARG A 260 -22.60 -24.43 15.41
N PRO A 261 -23.53 -23.95 14.56
CA PRO A 261 -24.13 -22.63 14.72
C PRO A 261 -24.75 -22.44 16.11
N SER A 262 -24.49 -21.30 16.72
CA SER A 262 -24.98 -20.99 18.06
C SER A 262 -25.80 -19.72 18.06
N VAL A 263 -26.75 -19.62 18.99
CA VAL A 263 -27.60 -18.44 19.13
C VAL A 263 -27.36 -17.85 20.49
N ASN A 264 -26.87 -16.61 20.49
CA ASN A 264 -26.69 -15.78 21.66
C ASN A 264 -27.94 -14.90 21.85
N VAL A 265 -28.27 -14.63 23.10
CA VAL A 265 -29.40 -13.78 23.47
C VAL A 265 -28.86 -12.55 24.18
N ALA A 266 -29.22 -11.37 23.70
CA ALA A 266 -28.93 -10.10 24.34
C ALA A 266 -30.25 -9.38 24.64
N GLN A 267 -30.41 -8.86 25.85
CA GLN A 267 -31.58 -8.05 26.20
C GLN A 267 -31.33 -6.60 25.76
N GLY A 268 -32.22 -6.05 24.95
CA GLY A 268 -32.28 -4.63 24.61
C GLY A 268 -33.33 -3.90 25.46
N GLU A 269 -33.48 -2.59 25.30
CA GLU A 269 -34.42 -1.83 26.15
C GLU A 269 -35.88 -2.24 25.93
N THR A 270 -36.29 -2.48 24.68
CA THR A 270 -37.70 -2.76 24.31
C THR A 270 -37.88 -4.03 23.50
N TRP A 271 -36.79 -4.76 23.21
CA TRP A 271 -36.79 -6.03 22.49
C TRP A 271 -35.70 -6.96 23.04
N VAL A 272 -35.81 -8.23 22.71
CA VAL A 272 -34.74 -9.22 22.87
C VAL A 272 -34.05 -9.41 21.53
N GLU A 273 -32.73 -9.29 21.48
CA GLU A 273 -31.93 -9.53 20.28
C GLU A 273 -31.39 -10.96 20.29
N LEU A 274 -31.74 -11.73 19.26
CA LEU A 274 -31.20 -13.05 18.99
C LEU A 274 -30.09 -12.94 17.94
N ARG A 275 -28.87 -13.31 18.29
CA ARG A 275 -27.70 -13.29 17.40
C ARG A 275 -27.29 -14.71 17.06
N LEU A 276 -27.60 -15.13 15.84
CA LEU A 276 -27.15 -16.40 15.29
C LEU A 276 -25.72 -16.25 14.77
N ARG A 277 -24.78 -16.88 15.44
CA ARG A 277 -23.37 -16.94 15.08
C ARG A 277 -23.08 -18.17 14.22
N PHE A 278 -22.44 -17.96 13.08
CA PHE A 278 -22.09 -18.99 12.11
C PHE A 278 -20.71 -18.69 11.49
N LEU A 279 -20.10 -19.71 10.88
CA LEU A 279 -18.82 -19.60 10.18
C LEU A 279 -19.07 -19.59 8.67
N THR A 280 -18.44 -18.67 7.93
CA THR A 280 -18.56 -18.63 6.46
C THR A 280 -17.34 -17.94 5.83
N ARG A 281 -17.23 -18.02 4.50
CA ARG A 281 -16.20 -17.27 3.76
C ARG A 281 -16.55 -15.78 3.68
N PRO A 282 -15.57 -14.86 3.76
CA PRO A 282 -15.83 -13.41 3.76
C PRO A 282 -16.67 -12.90 2.58
N ARG A 283 -16.50 -13.51 1.39
CA ARG A 283 -17.24 -13.13 0.17
C ARG A 283 -18.69 -13.62 0.14
N GLN A 284 -19.00 -14.59 0.99
CA GLN A 284 -20.33 -15.22 1.06
C GLN A 284 -21.15 -14.69 2.24
N ILE A 285 -20.58 -13.83 3.10
CA ILE A 285 -21.25 -13.30 4.30
C ILE A 285 -22.64 -12.76 3.96
N GLN A 286 -22.74 -11.78 3.06
CA GLN A 286 -24.04 -11.14 2.79
C GLN A 286 -25.07 -12.13 2.23
N ARG A 287 -24.65 -13.02 1.33
CA ARG A 287 -25.53 -14.03 0.73
C ARG A 287 -26.05 -15.01 1.78
N THR A 288 -25.15 -15.49 2.64
CA THR A 288 -25.47 -16.43 3.73
C THR A 288 -26.38 -15.76 4.75
N LYS A 289 -26.08 -14.49 5.12
CA LYS A 289 -26.94 -13.71 6.02
C LYS A 289 -28.36 -13.58 5.48
N ASN A 290 -28.52 -13.23 4.20
CA ASN A 290 -29.84 -13.09 3.60
C ASN A 290 -30.60 -14.43 3.57
N ALA A 291 -29.95 -15.51 3.15
CA ALA A 291 -30.57 -16.84 3.08
C ALA A 291 -31.03 -17.33 4.46
N LEU A 292 -30.19 -17.18 5.50
CA LEU A 292 -30.56 -17.51 6.87
C LEU A 292 -31.68 -16.61 7.38
N TYR A 293 -31.59 -15.31 7.16
CA TYR A 293 -32.59 -14.35 7.63
C TYR A 293 -33.98 -14.62 7.02
N GLU A 294 -34.05 -14.85 5.70
CA GLU A 294 -35.30 -15.12 4.99
C GLU A 294 -35.96 -16.41 5.49
N GLU A 295 -35.21 -17.51 5.60
CA GLU A 295 -35.75 -18.81 6.05
C GLU A 295 -36.16 -18.77 7.53
N ILE A 296 -35.35 -18.15 8.40
CA ILE A 296 -35.70 -18.00 9.82
C ILE A 296 -36.96 -17.14 9.96
N LEU A 297 -37.03 -16.01 9.23
CA LEU A 297 -38.20 -15.13 9.27
C LEU A 297 -39.46 -15.86 8.83
N ALA A 298 -39.39 -16.66 7.76
CA ALA A 298 -40.51 -17.48 7.30
C ALA A 298 -40.98 -18.48 8.37
N ARG A 299 -40.05 -19.18 9.05
CA ARG A 299 -40.41 -20.13 10.12
C ARG A 299 -40.96 -19.44 11.37
N PHE A 300 -40.49 -18.24 11.71
CA PHE A 300 -41.06 -17.42 12.78
C PHE A 300 -42.48 -16.97 12.44
N GLN A 301 -42.71 -16.48 11.22
CA GLN A 301 -44.04 -16.04 10.77
C GLN A 301 -45.05 -17.19 10.67
N ALA A 302 -44.60 -18.42 10.44
CA ALA A 302 -45.44 -19.61 10.47
C ALA A 302 -45.90 -20.01 11.88
N ASN A 303 -45.29 -19.44 12.94
CA ASN A 303 -45.60 -19.72 14.35
C ASN A 303 -45.82 -18.40 15.13
N PRO A 304 -46.83 -17.59 14.75
CA PRO A 304 -47.06 -16.26 15.31
C PRO A 304 -47.49 -16.28 16.79
N ASP A 305 -47.99 -17.42 17.27
CA ASP A 305 -48.32 -17.68 18.66
C ASP A 305 -47.09 -17.84 19.56
N LYS A 306 -45.93 -18.18 18.96
CA LYS A 306 -44.68 -18.42 19.69
C LYS A 306 -43.66 -17.29 19.53
N VAL A 307 -43.65 -16.62 18.37
CA VAL A 307 -42.69 -15.56 18.07
C VAL A 307 -43.42 -14.27 17.76
N ALA A 308 -43.21 -13.28 18.61
CA ALA A 308 -43.73 -11.94 18.44
C ALA A 308 -42.59 -10.98 18.06
N PHE A 309 -42.87 -10.04 17.16
CA PHE A 309 -41.90 -9.01 16.76
C PHE A 309 -42.18 -7.69 17.53
N PRO A 310 -41.14 -6.89 17.84
CA PRO A 310 -41.34 -5.62 18.51
C PRO A 310 -42.21 -4.70 17.64
N VAL A 311 -43.31 -4.22 18.21
CA VAL A 311 -44.21 -3.30 17.52
C VAL A 311 -43.69 -1.88 17.73
N GLY A 312 -43.19 -1.25 16.68
CA GLY A 312 -42.82 0.17 16.73
C GLY A 312 -44.05 1.02 17.06
N ARG A 313 -44.03 1.78 18.16
CA ARG A 313 -45.08 2.76 18.52
C ARG A 313 -45.04 4.06 17.69
N PHE A 314 -44.52 4.00 16.47
CA PHE A 314 -44.57 5.11 15.52
C PHE A 314 -45.52 4.73 14.39
N ARG A 315 -46.81 4.93 14.66
CA ARG A 315 -47.85 5.11 13.64
C ARG A 315 -48.19 6.59 13.56
#